data_AF-A0A2M7JWS6-F1
#
_entry.id   AF-A0A2M7JWS6-F1
#
_cell.length_a   1.000
_cell.length_b   1.000
_cell.length_c   1.000
_cell.angle_alpha   90.00
_cell.angle_beta   90.00
_cell.angle_gamma   90.00
#
_symmetry.space_group_name_H-M   'P 1'
#
loop_
_entity.id
_entity.type
_entity.pdbx_description
1 polymer ?
#
loop_
_entity_poly.entity_id
_entity_poly.type
_entity_poly.pdbx_seq_one_letter_code
_entity_poly.pdbx_strand_id
1 'polypeptide(L)' 'MEIKFSRHAKRRAKLYKIPESTILRILEGRDFNQRNQEIIENVEGFKYPLKIVVAVAYDKITVKTNYPLKKGRKG' A
#
# COMPACT_ATOMS: atom_id res chain seq x y z
N MET A 1 -16.11 -4.28 2.75
CA MET A 1 -14.89 -4.46 1.93
C MET A 1 -13.80 -5.07 2.81
N GLU A 2 -13.26 -6.23 2.45
CA GLU A 2 -12.24 -6.93 3.23
C GLU A 2 -10.83 -6.57 2.72
N ILE A 3 -9.93 -6.12 3.60
CA ILE A 3 -8.53 -5.83 3.24
C ILE A 3 -7.63 -6.98 3.70
N LYS A 4 -6.87 -7.59 2.78
CA LYS A 4 -5.86 -8.61 3.08
C LYS A 4 -4.48 -8.16 2.67
N PHE A 5 -3.50 -8.50 3.50
CA PHE A 5 -2.09 -8.34 3.18
C PHE A 5 -1.52 -9.66 2.66
N SER A 6 -0.95 -9.62 1.45
CA SER A 6 -0.16 -10.75 0.96
C SER A 6 1.07 -10.99 1.84
N ARG A 7 1.64 -12.21 1.78
CA ARG A 7 2.91 -12.52 2.46
C ARG A 7 4.02 -11.53 2.09
N HIS A 8 4.08 -11.12 0.82
CA HIS A 8 5.06 -10.15 0.36
C HIS A 8 4.84 -8.78 0.98
N ALA A 9 3.59 -8.29 1.01
CA ALA A 9 3.26 -7.02 1.65
C ALA A 9 3.62 -6.99 3.14
N LYS A 10 3.31 -8.06 3.89
CA LYS A 10 3.68 -8.18 5.32
C LYS A 10 5.19 -8.13 5.51
N ARG A 11 5.95 -8.85 4.68
CA ARG A 11 7.42 -8.85 4.72
C ARG A 11 7.99 -7.46 4.44
N ARG A 12 7.45 -6.73 3.46
CA ARG A 12 7.91 -5.39 3.10
C ARG A 12 7.56 -4.36 4.17
N ALA A 13 6.37 -4.45 4.76
CA ALA A 13 5.96 -3.60 5.88
C ALA A 13 6.93 -3.74 7.05
N LYS A 14 7.28 -4.98 7.42
CA LYS A 14 8.29 -5.26 8.46
C LYS A 14 9.67 -4.70 8.09
N LEU A 15 10.12 -4.90 6.85
CA LEU A 15 11.44 -4.43 6.37
C LEU A 15 11.61 -2.91 6.50
N TYR A 16 10.57 -2.14 6.16
CA TYR A 16 10.61 -0.68 6.20
C TYR A 16 9.98 -0.07 7.44
N LYS A 17 9.61 -0.90 8.42
CA LYS A 17 8.93 -0.47 9.65
C LYS A 17 7.66 0.35 9.33
N ILE A 18 6.91 -0.06 8.31
CA ILE A 18 5.61 0.54 7.97
C ILE A 18 4.54 -0.14 8.82
N PRO A 19 3.86 0.57 9.73
CA PRO A 19 2.74 -0.01 10.48
C PRO A 19 1.62 -0.42 9.52
N GLU A 20 1.00 -1.58 9.75
CA GLU A 20 -0.17 -2.01 8.95
C GLU A 20 -1.32 -0.99 9.08
N SER A 21 -1.48 -0.37 10.25
CA SER A 21 -2.46 0.70 10.49
C SER A 21 -2.26 1.91 9.58
N THR A 22 -1.02 2.28 9.27
CA THR A 22 -0.72 3.35 8.31
C THR A 22 -1.23 3.00 6.92
N ILE A 23 -1.05 1.75 6.47
CA ILE A 23 -1.54 1.29 5.17
C ILE A 23 -3.06 1.27 5.16
N LEU A 24 -3.70 0.76 6.22
CA LEU A 24 -5.15 0.75 6.34
C LEU A 24 -5.74 2.16 6.26
N ARG A 25 -5.18 3.13 7.00
CA ARG A 25 -5.60 4.53 6.97
C ARG A 25 -5.46 5.17 5.58
N ILE A 26 -4.44 4.79 4.80
CA ILE A 26 -4.27 5.30 3.42
C ILE A 26 -5.33 4.73 2.48
N LEU A 27 -5.77 3.49 2.72
CA LEU A 27 -6.79 2.81 1.93
C LEU A 27 -8.21 3.22 2.32
N GLU A 28 -8.41 3.64 3.56
CA GLU A 28 -9.69 4.09 4.09
C GLU A 28 -10.20 5.34 3.36
N GLY A 29 -11.49 5.34 3.01
CA GLY A 29 -12.14 6.46 2.31
C GLY A 29 -11.73 6.65 0.84
N ARG A 30 -10.94 5.74 0.25
CA ARG A 30 -10.65 5.76 -1.19
C ARG A 30 -11.61 4.90 -1.99
N ASP A 31 -11.96 5.40 -3.17
CA ASP A 31 -12.69 4.63 -4.16
C ASP A 31 -11.73 3.76 -4.98
N PHE A 32 -12.08 2.48 -5.13
CA PHE A 32 -11.29 1.52 -5.89
C PHE A 32 -12.08 0.94 -7.06
N ASN A 33 -11.56 1.11 -8.26
CA ASN A 33 -11.95 0.34 -9.45
C ASN A 33 -11.44 -1.12 -9.39
N GLN A 34 -12.21 -2.06 -9.95
CA GLN A 34 -11.84 -3.47 -10.05
C GLN A 34 -10.64 -3.68 -10.99
N ARG A 35 -9.41 -3.61 -10.46
CA ARG A 35 -8.12 -3.84 -11.15
C ARG A 35 -6.97 -3.72 -10.15
N ASN A 36 -5.74 -3.90 -10.65
CA ASN A 36 -4.55 -3.49 -9.90
C ASN A 36 -4.46 -1.96 -9.89
N GLN A 37 -4.13 -1.39 -8.75
CA GLN A 37 -3.93 0.05 -8.60
C GLN A 37 -2.68 0.34 -7.79
N GLU A 38 -2.05 1.47 -8.12
CA GLU A 38 -0.93 2.01 -7.38
C GLU A 38 -1.35 3.27 -6.65
N ILE A 39 -0.93 3.36 -5.40
CA ILE A 39 -1.21 4.49 -4.53
C ILE A 39 0.13 5.01 -4.04
N ILE A 40 0.36 6.31 -4.19
CA ILE A 40 1.56 6.99 -3.71
C ILE A 40 1.08 8.06 -2.74
N GLU A 41 1.47 7.92 -1.48
CA GLU A 41 1.03 8.84 -0.42
C GLU A 41 2.21 9.34 0.40
N ASN A 42 2.24 10.65 0.69
CA ASN A 42 3.20 11.22 1.62
C ASN A 42 2.72 10.95 3.05
N VAL A 43 3.55 10.28 3.85
CA VAL A 43 3.23 9.94 5.23
C VAL A 43 4.27 10.56 6.13
N GLU A 44 3.82 11.29 7.15
CA GLU A 44 4.68 11.84 8.19
C GLU A 44 5.54 10.73 8.84
N GLY A 45 6.80 11.06 9.13
CA GLY A 45 7.78 10.10 9.66
C GLY A 45 8.48 9.25 8.60
N PHE A 46 8.07 9.32 7.32
CA PHE A 46 8.79 8.68 6.21
C PHE A 46 9.52 9.70 5.35
N LYS A 47 10.81 9.44 5.08
CA LYS A 47 11.64 10.29 4.20
C LYS A 47 11.14 10.35 2.75
N TYR A 48 10.41 9.33 2.31
CA TYR A 48 9.91 9.20 0.94
C TYR A 48 8.43 8.81 0.98
N PRO A 49 7.65 9.16 -0.06
CA PRO A 49 6.27 8.72 -0.15
C PRO A 49 6.18 7.20 -0.12
N LEU A 50 5.12 6.66 0.46
CA LEU A 50 4.86 5.23 0.42
C LEU A 50 4.13 4.88 -0.87
N LYS A 51 4.70 3.96 -1.65
CA LYS A 51 4.00 3.30 -2.76
C LYS A 51 3.34 2.03 -2.24
N ILE A 52 2.04 1.89 -2.46
CA ILE A 52 1.22 0.73 -2.12
C ILE A 52 0.60 0.22 -3.42
N VAL A 53 0.74 -1.08 -3.69
CA VAL A 53 0.07 -1.71 -4.83
C VAL A 53 -1.00 -2.63 -4.29
N VAL A 54 -2.23 -2.43 -4.75
CA VAL A 54 -3.40 -3.23 -4.39
C VAL A 54 -3.97 -3.93 -5.61
N ALA A 55 -4.57 -5.09 -5.39
CA ALA A 55 -5.46 -5.74 -6.34
C ALA A 55 -6.86 -5.72 -5.76
N VAL A 56 -7.81 -5.11 -6.49
CA VAL A 56 -9.21 -5.04 -6.09
C VAL A 56 -10.01 -6.01 -6.94
N ALA A 57 -10.68 -6.93 -6.28
CA ALA A 57 -11.57 -7.90 -6.91
C ALA A 57 -12.83 -8.04 -6.04
N TYR A 58 -14.00 -7.78 -6.64
CA TYR A 58 -15.28 -7.74 -5.94
C TYR A 58 -15.23 -6.84 -4.70
N ASP A 59 -15.47 -7.40 -3.52
CA ASP A 59 -15.50 -6.73 -2.21
C ASP A 59 -14.17 -6.83 -1.45
N LYS A 60 -13.09 -7.26 -2.12
CA LYS A 60 -11.81 -7.55 -1.49
C LYS A 60 -10.66 -6.73 -2.08
N ILE A 61 -9.88 -6.11 -1.20
CA ILE A 61 -8.59 -5.51 -1.52
C ILE A 61 -7.48 -6.43 -1.05
N THR A 62 -6.58 -6.80 -1.95
CA THR A 62 -5.33 -7.48 -1.59
C THR A 62 -4.15 -6.53 -1.74
N VAL A 63 -3.51 -6.15 -0.63
CA VAL A 63 -2.25 -5.42 -0.65
C VAL A 63 -1.14 -6.36 -1.14
N LYS A 64 -0.64 -6.10 -2.35
CA LYS A 64 0.40 -6.89 -3.00
C LYS A 64 1.79 -6.49 -2.51
N THR A 65 2.08 -5.20 -2.41
CA THR A 65 3.35 -4.69 -1.88
C THR A 65 3.17 -3.28 -1.30
N ASN A 66 4.09 -2.88 -0.43
CA ASN A 66 4.19 -1.53 0.11
C ASN A 66 5.68 -1.20 0.31
N TYR A 67 6.11 0.03 0.02
CA TYR A 67 7.49 0.48 0.28
C TYR A 67 7.67 1.98 0.11
N PRO A 68 8.71 2.59 0.74
CA PRO A 68 9.10 3.96 0.45
C PRO A 68 9.66 4.09 -0.97
N LEU A 69 9.05 4.96 -1.79
CA LEU A 69 9.40 5.22 -3.18
C LEU A 69 10.52 6.28 -3.25
N LYS A 70 11.77 5.83 -3.34
CA LYS A 70 12.92 6.74 -3.48
C LYS A 70 12.85 7.51 -4.81
N LYS A 71 13.18 8.80 -4.75
CA LYS A 71 13.37 9.66 -5.95
C LYS A 71 14.34 8.98 -6.92
N GLY A 72 13.96 8.88 -8.20
CA GLY A 72 14.76 8.27 -9.27
C GLY A 72 14.33 6.86 -9.70
N ARG A 73 13.50 6.15 -8.92
CA ARG A 73 12.84 4.93 -9.40
C ARG A 73 11.56 5.30 -10.16
N LYS A 74 11.64 5.35 -11.49
CA LYS A 74 10.44 5.40 -12.34
C LYS A 74 9.66 4.09 -12.13
N GLY A 75 8.38 4.23 -11.80
CA GLY A 75 7.45 3.12 -11.60
C GLY A 75 7.05 2.48 -12.92
#